data_AF-A0A172UEX4-F1
#
_entry.id   AF-A0A172UEX4-F1
#
_cell.length_a   1.000
_cell.length_b   1.000
_cell.length_c   1.000
_cell.angle_alpha   90.00
_cell.angle_beta   90.00
_cell.angle_gamma   90.00
#
_symmetry.space_group_name_H-M   'P 1'
#
loop_
_entity.id
_entity.type
_entity.pdbx_description
1 polymer ?
#
loop_
_entity_poly.entity_id
_entity_poly.type
_entity_poly.pdbx_seq_one_letter_code
_entity_poly.pdbx_strand_id
1 'polypeptide(L)'
;MLQRQQGKISAASGFDDHLRHFEVLNRLFRSGVAPRIADGRFQGQGKGYNTRFDAPEARDWYGQSDPCCGFDYYHGATLNLHWGFGDSFIANIARSLQEHSMIPAALADKLQNDPRAPNLLNAVWANIGRFIFPWAGKSFERISGRKLSMLLDESDDLAQRYPQRVAELKTRPASFPHYALVEKNREHYWQQPGVYAAHLSSSWDQGMSKADRAFWEREAAEHWLFGNNIQDSRILPTDALFRVLDMNYHPPLPSIQRLADSGPSPFVRQGYSFLGVDDRESILPMNNGPDRPKKVFQFHYRYPMIGGPAPIGTCLDELVEIAEGLFLGQLIYSTALLVPFHSATDPTEYQYQLFGYFLLLDNTWEQHRQAIGFDINTLS
;
A
#
# COMPACT_ATOMS: atom_id res chain seq x y z
N MET A 1 -20.53 14.75 -7.28
CA MET A 1 -19.94 15.66 -6.28
C MET A 1 -18.41 15.57 -6.26
N LEU A 2 -17.83 14.37 -6.12
CA LEU A 2 -16.38 14.13 -6.14
C LEU A 2 -15.69 14.70 -7.39
N GLN A 3 -16.19 14.44 -8.60
CA GLN A 3 -15.66 15.02 -9.85
C GLN A 3 -15.54 16.56 -9.81
N ARG A 4 -16.56 17.26 -9.29
CA ARG A 4 -16.51 18.71 -9.14
C ARG A 4 -15.45 19.15 -8.13
N GLN A 5 -15.26 18.40 -7.05
CA GLN A 5 -14.21 18.71 -6.08
C GLN A 5 -12.82 18.43 -6.65
N GLN A 6 -12.64 17.35 -7.42
CA GLN A 6 -11.41 17.08 -8.14
C GLN A 6 -11.02 18.26 -9.03
N GLY A 7 -11.95 18.78 -9.84
CA GLY A 7 -11.69 19.94 -10.69
C GLY A 7 -11.30 21.20 -9.89
N LYS A 8 -11.94 21.45 -8.75
CA LYS A 8 -11.59 22.58 -7.86
C LYS A 8 -10.21 22.42 -7.23
N ILE A 9 -9.89 21.22 -6.73
CA ILE A 9 -8.59 20.91 -6.13
C ILE A 9 -7.50 21.06 -7.18
N SER A 10 -7.64 20.42 -8.35
CA SER A 10 -6.65 20.50 -9.42
C SER A 10 -6.42 21.93 -9.91
N ALA A 11 -7.46 22.77 -9.97
CA ALA A 11 -7.33 24.18 -10.33
C ALA A 11 -6.57 25.00 -9.27
N ALA A 12 -6.71 24.66 -7.99
CA ALA A 12 -6.02 25.33 -6.88
C ALA A 12 -4.58 24.82 -6.70
N SER A 13 -4.38 23.50 -6.73
CA SER A 13 -3.11 22.83 -6.46
C SER A 13 -2.09 22.99 -7.60
N GLY A 14 -2.52 23.43 -8.79
CA GLY A 14 -1.62 23.75 -9.90
C GLY A 14 -0.61 24.88 -9.57
N PHE A 15 -0.88 25.68 -8.54
CA PHE A 15 -0.04 26.80 -8.11
C PHE A 15 0.29 26.79 -6.61
N ASP A 16 -0.51 26.09 -5.79
CA ASP A 16 -0.47 26.17 -4.33
C ASP A 16 -1.00 24.86 -3.68
N ASP A 17 -0.14 23.84 -3.59
CA ASP A 17 -0.52 22.50 -3.14
C ASP A 17 -0.44 22.34 -1.61
N HIS A 18 -1.46 22.88 -0.93
CA HIS A 18 -1.66 22.76 0.52
C HIS A 18 -2.85 21.88 0.88
N LEU A 19 -2.75 21.16 2.01
CA LEU A 19 -3.84 20.30 2.52
C LEU A 19 -5.20 21.01 2.71
N ARG A 20 -5.20 22.33 2.89
CA ARG A 20 -6.43 23.13 2.98
C ARG A 20 -7.36 22.97 1.77
N HIS A 21 -6.79 22.74 0.58
CA HIS A 21 -7.57 22.54 -0.65
C HIS A 21 -8.27 21.18 -0.65
N PHE A 22 -7.74 20.21 0.09
CA PHE A 22 -8.25 18.85 0.21
C PHE A 22 -9.24 18.70 1.37
N GLU A 23 -9.57 19.77 2.10
CA GLU A 23 -10.38 19.70 3.32
C GLU A 23 -11.76 19.08 3.12
N VAL A 24 -12.36 19.21 1.94
CA VAL A 24 -13.61 18.50 1.62
C VAL A 24 -13.40 16.98 1.64
N LEU A 25 -12.29 16.49 1.07
CA LEU A 25 -11.94 15.07 1.08
C LEU A 25 -11.56 14.60 2.48
N ASN A 26 -10.81 15.42 3.24
CA ASN A 26 -10.49 15.13 4.65
C ASN A 26 -11.79 14.94 5.47
N ARG A 27 -12.79 15.82 5.29
CA ARG A 27 -14.09 15.72 5.98
C ARG A 27 -14.86 14.47 5.59
N LEU A 28 -14.90 14.15 4.29
CA LEU A 28 -15.53 12.91 3.82
C LEU A 28 -14.84 11.69 4.44
N PHE A 29 -13.52 11.66 4.43
CA PHE A 29 -12.73 10.56 5.00
C PHE A 29 -13.01 10.38 6.50
N ARG A 30 -12.97 11.48 7.28
CA ARG A 30 -13.31 11.46 8.71
C ARG A 30 -14.74 10.98 8.98
N SER A 31 -15.67 11.24 8.06
CA SER A 31 -17.08 10.82 8.18
C SER A 31 -17.34 9.39 7.71
N GLY A 32 -16.45 8.81 6.90
CA GLY A 32 -16.61 7.44 6.38
C GLY A 32 -16.54 6.37 7.48
N VAL A 33 -16.91 5.14 7.16
CA VAL A 33 -16.86 4.02 8.10
C VAL A 33 -15.72 3.09 7.70
N ALA A 34 -14.91 2.64 8.65
CA ALA A 34 -13.86 1.67 8.36
C ALA A 34 -14.49 0.34 7.90
N PRO A 35 -14.02 -0.23 6.78
CA PRO A 35 -14.28 -1.63 6.46
C PRO A 35 -13.76 -2.54 7.57
N ARG A 36 -14.32 -3.75 7.65
CA ARG A 36 -13.93 -4.77 8.64
C ARG A 36 -13.57 -6.08 7.96
N ILE A 37 -13.02 -6.99 8.75
CA ILE A 37 -12.79 -8.37 8.36
C ILE A 37 -13.78 -9.26 9.11
N ALA A 38 -14.43 -10.15 8.37
CA ALA A 38 -15.33 -11.14 8.93
C ALA A 38 -14.99 -12.50 8.31
N ASP A 39 -14.58 -13.46 9.13
CA ASP A 39 -14.16 -14.80 8.68
C ASP A 39 -13.10 -14.75 7.56
N GLY A 40 -12.08 -13.92 7.72
CA GLY A 40 -10.99 -13.72 6.78
C GLY A 40 -11.44 -13.09 5.46
N ARG A 41 -12.55 -12.35 5.45
CA ARG A 41 -13.10 -11.72 4.24
C ARG A 41 -13.29 -10.23 4.44
N PHE A 42 -12.89 -9.45 3.44
CA PHE A 42 -13.14 -8.01 3.39
C PHE A 42 -14.64 -7.74 3.41
N GLN A 43 -15.07 -6.82 4.28
CA GLN A 43 -16.47 -6.50 4.48
C GLN A 43 -16.69 -4.98 4.56
N GLY A 44 -17.40 -4.44 3.56
CA GLY A 44 -17.97 -3.10 3.59
C GLY A 44 -19.34 -3.04 4.28
N GLN A 45 -20.04 -1.93 4.12
CA GLN A 45 -21.40 -1.68 4.56
C GLN A 45 -22.41 -2.30 3.59
N GLY A 46 -23.67 -2.42 4.02
CA GLY A 46 -24.77 -2.95 3.20
C GLY A 46 -24.61 -4.45 2.86
N LYS A 47 -24.66 -4.82 1.56
CA LYS A 47 -24.32 -6.19 1.11
C LYS A 47 -22.92 -6.60 1.58
N GLY A 48 -22.05 -5.61 1.67
CA GLY A 48 -20.72 -5.64 2.28
C GLY A 48 -19.66 -6.43 1.52
N TYR A 49 -19.89 -6.79 0.26
CA TYR A 49 -18.83 -7.18 -0.68
C TYR A 49 -19.27 -6.88 -2.11
N ASN A 50 -18.32 -6.57 -3.00
CA ASN A 50 -18.62 -6.37 -4.42
C ASN A 50 -18.81 -7.74 -5.09
N THR A 51 -17.73 -8.53 -5.10
CA THR A 51 -17.67 -9.87 -5.68
C THR A 51 -17.22 -10.87 -4.61
N ARG A 52 -17.70 -12.12 -4.67
CA ARG A 52 -17.15 -13.19 -3.84
C ARG A 52 -16.94 -14.41 -4.72
N PHE A 53 -15.70 -14.85 -4.79
CA PHE A 53 -15.31 -15.94 -5.66
C PHE A 53 -14.23 -16.80 -5.00
N ASP A 54 -14.39 -18.11 -5.09
CA ASP A 54 -13.36 -19.08 -4.71
C ASP A 54 -12.83 -19.66 -6.00
N ALA A 55 -11.55 -19.43 -6.30
CA ALA A 55 -10.96 -19.95 -7.52
C ALA A 55 -10.79 -21.48 -7.41
N PRO A 56 -11.14 -22.25 -8.46
CA PRO A 56 -10.85 -23.68 -8.50
C PRO A 56 -9.34 -23.95 -8.63
N GLU A 57 -8.57 -22.99 -9.17
CA GLU A 57 -7.12 -23.05 -9.24
C GLU A 57 -6.47 -22.62 -7.91
N ALA A 58 -5.40 -23.31 -7.52
CA ALA A 58 -4.53 -22.90 -6.43
C ALA A 58 -3.21 -22.33 -6.96
N ARG A 59 -2.56 -21.48 -6.17
CA ARG A 59 -1.20 -21.01 -6.40
C ARG A 59 -0.22 -21.86 -5.58
N ASP A 60 1.06 -21.82 -5.92
CA ASP A 60 2.11 -22.33 -5.03
C ASP A 60 2.64 -21.18 -4.17
N TRP A 61 2.78 -21.42 -2.88
CA TRP A 61 3.46 -20.54 -1.94
C TRP A 61 4.56 -21.30 -1.20
N TYR A 62 5.77 -21.26 -1.75
CA TYR A 62 6.96 -21.94 -1.22
C TYR A 62 6.71 -23.43 -0.96
N GLY A 63 6.27 -24.15 -2.01
CA GLY A 63 6.08 -25.60 -2.00
C GLY A 63 4.80 -26.07 -1.29
N GLN A 64 3.86 -25.16 -1.03
CA GLN A 64 2.55 -25.48 -0.48
C GLN A 64 1.46 -24.85 -1.35
N SER A 65 0.36 -25.58 -1.49
CA SER A 65 -0.83 -25.08 -2.18
C SER A 65 -1.43 -23.89 -1.41
N ASP A 66 -1.63 -22.77 -2.10
CA ASP A 66 -2.22 -21.53 -1.61
C ASP A 66 -3.54 -21.28 -2.37
N PRO A 67 -4.69 -21.74 -1.85
CA PRO A 67 -5.97 -21.60 -2.52
C PRO A 67 -6.44 -20.14 -2.48
N CYS A 68 -6.95 -19.65 -3.61
CA CYS A 68 -7.56 -18.32 -3.68
C CYS A 68 -9.02 -18.41 -3.22
N CYS A 69 -9.23 -18.21 -1.91
CA CYS A 69 -10.55 -18.26 -1.28
C CYS A 69 -11.01 -16.85 -0.86
N GLY A 70 -12.31 -16.61 -1.02
CA GLY A 70 -12.96 -15.37 -0.62
C GLY A 70 -12.53 -14.17 -1.45
N PHE A 71 -12.10 -14.38 -2.69
CA PHE A 71 -11.67 -13.31 -3.59
C PHE A 71 -12.79 -12.29 -3.77
N ASP A 72 -12.51 -11.04 -3.40
CA ASP A 72 -13.34 -9.86 -3.64
C ASP A 72 -12.48 -8.80 -4.31
N TYR A 73 -13.03 -8.06 -5.26
CA TYR A 73 -12.28 -7.07 -6.00
C TYR A 73 -13.09 -5.80 -6.20
N TYR A 74 -12.40 -4.68 -6.26
CA TYR A 74 -12.97 -3.35 -6.49
C TYR A 74 -12.17 -2.67 -7.59
N HIS A 75 -12.86 -1.90 -8.43
CA HIS A 75 -12.20 -1.05 -9.41
C HIS A 75 -11.56 0.14 -8.71
N GLY A 76 -10.50 0.69 -9.28
CA GLY A 76 -9.84 1.85 -8.73
C GLY A 76 -10.03 3.08 -9.62
N ALA A 77 -10.04 4.25 -9.01
CA ALA A 77 -10.00 5.53 -9.72
C ALA A 77 -9.15 6.53 -8.94
N THR A 78 -8.43 7.38 -9.69
CA THR A 78 -7.66 8.47 -9.10
C THR A 78 -8.60 9.60 -8.77
N LEU A 79 -8.48 10.15 -7.56
CA LEU A 79 -9.21 11.36 -7.21
C LEU A 79 -8.32 12.59 -7.35
N ASN A 80 -7.33 12.76 -6.49
CA ASN A 80 -6.35 13.84 -6.63
C ASN A 80 -5.02 13.39 -6.06
N LEU A 81 -3.93 13.76 -6.71
CA LEU A 81 -2.61 13.69 -6.10
C LEU A 81 -2.39 14.97 -5.29
N HIS A 82 -1.93 14.79 -4.06
CA HIS A 82 -1.31 15.85 -3.28
C HIS A 82 0.18 15.63 -3.40
N TRP A 83 0.92 16.66 -3.81
CA TRP A 83 2.36 16.54 -3.90
C TRP A 83 3.00 16.44 -2.53
N GLY A 84 2.28 16.53 -1.40
CA GLY A 84 2.77 16.23 -0.03
C GLY A 84 3.87 17.16 0.49
N PHE A 85 4.55 17.84 -0.41
CA PHE A 85 5.80 18.53 -0.16
C PHE A 85 5.63 20.05 -0.11
N GLY A 86 4.52 20.65 -0.54
CA GLY A 86 4.31 22.11 -0.42
C GLY A 86 4.37 22.60 1.04
N ASP A 87 3.75 21.85 1.94
CA ASP A 87 3.66 22.15 3.38
C ASP A 87 5.01 21.99 4.13
N SER A 88 5.96 21.19 3.62
CA SER A 88 7.26 20.91 4.25
C SER A 88 8.48 21.50 3.49
N PHE A 89 8.35 21.76 2.20
CA PHE A 89 9.42 22.26 1.31
C PHE A 89 9.59 23.78 1.40
N ILE A 90 8.49 24.54 1.48
CA ILE A 90 8.53 26.02 1.50
C ILE A 90 9.03 26.54 2.85
N ALA A 91 8.63 25.93 3.97
CA ALA A 91 9.06 26.33 5.30
C ALA A 91 10.58 26.14 5.53
N ASN A 92 11.16 25.07 4.97
CA ASN A 92 12.59 24.78 5.10
C ASN A 92 13.45 25.61 4.15
N ILE A 93 12.98 25.90 2.93
CA ILE A 93 13.69 26.75 1.97
C ILE A 93 13.65 28.22 2.40
N ALA A 94 12.50 28.73 2.88
CA ALA A 94 12.39 30.10 3.38
C ALA A 94 13.32 30.37 4.57
N ARG A 95 13.49 29.37 5.46
CA ARG A 95 14.42 29.41 6.60
C ARG A 95 15.89 29.31 6.16
N SER A 96 16.20 28.38 5.25
CA SER A 96 17.56 28.17 4.71
C SER A 96 18.08 29.37 3.88
N LEU A 97 17.21 29.99 3.09
CA LEU A 97 17.55 31.15 2.26
C LEU A 97 17.73 32.44 3.06
N GLN A 98 17.16 32.53 4.27
CA GLN A 98 17.42 33.64 5.20
C GLN A 98 18.78 33.52 5.89
N GLU A 99 19.34 32.31 6.01
CA GLU A 99 20.58 32.08 6.78
C GLU A 99 21.85 32.06 5.92
N HIS A 100 21.79 31.74 4.63
CA HIS A 100 23.00 31.60 3.81
C HIS A 100 22.89 32.19 2.39
N SER A 101 23.29 33.45 2.25
CA SER A 101 23.67 34.05 0.97
C SER A 101 25.11 33.65 0.61
N MET A 102 25.29 32.83 -0.45
CA MET A 102 26.36 32.88 -1.49
C MET A 102 26.93 31.50 -1.96
N ILE A 103 26.86 31.33 -3.29
CA ILE A 103 27.75 30.64 -4.25
C ILE A 103 27.59 29.11 -4.52
N PRO A 104 27.55 28.67 -5.81
CA PRO A 104 27.00 27.36 -6.24
C PRO A 104 27.99 26.17 -6.30
N ALA A 105 29.28 26.34 -5.97
CA ALA A 105 30.27 25.26 -6.12
C ALA A 105 30.41 24.35 -4.89
N ALA A 106 30.04 24.82 -3.69
CA ALA A 106 30.02 24.03 -2.46
C ALA A 106 28.76 23.13 -2.34
N LEU A 107 27.84 23.22 -3.32
CA LEU A 107 26.57 22.48 -3.36
C LEU A 107 26.77 21.04 -3.86
N ALA A 108 27.74 20.82 -4.76
CA ALA A 108 27.96 19.51 -5.40
C ALA A 108 28.58 18.48 -4.45
N ASP A 109 29.52 18.90 -3.60
CA ASP A 109 30.26 18.00 -2.70
C ASP A 109 29.46 17.63 -1.44
N LYS A 110 28.48 18.46 -1.05
CA LYS A 110 27.53 18.15 0.02
C LYS A 110 26.39 17.23 -0.44
N LEU A 111 25.96 17.27 -1.69
CA LEU A 111 24.84 16.47 -2.19
C LEU A 111 25.08 14.95 -2.17
N GLN A 112 26.34 14.48 -2.17
CA GLN A 112 26.64 13.05 -2.07
C GLN A 112 26.59 12.48 -0.65
N ASN A 113 26.64 13.32 0.39
CA ASN A 113 26.69 12.88 1.80
C ASN A 113 25.75 13.65 2.75
N ASP A 114 24.86 14.51 2.23
CA ASP A 114 23.93 15.31 3.04
C ASP A 114 22.51 14.68 3.06
N PRO A 115 21.98 14.28 4.23
CA PRO A 115 20.59 13.81 4.38
C PRO A 115 19.53 14.88 4.04
N ARG A 116 19.95 16.09 3.63
CA ARG A 116 19.10 17.17 3.09
C ARG A 116 19.08 17.25 1.56
N ALA A 117 19.59 16.23 0.85
CA ALA A 117 19.39 16.13 -0.60
C ALA A 117 17.87 16.10 -0.90
N PRO A 118 17.35 16.98 -1.77
CA PRO A 118 15.92 17.14 -2.01
C PRO A 118 15.30 15.80 -2.42
N ASN A 119 14.39 15.37 -1.54
CA ASN A 119 13.82 14.03 -1.40
C ASN A 119 13.59 13.32 -2.75
N LEU A 120 14.33 12.23 -2.99
CA LEU A 120 14.26 11.38 -4.19
C LEU A 120 12.83 10.93 -4.52
N LEU A 121 11.98 10.77 -3.50
CA LEU A 121 10.55 10.51 -3.68
C LEU A 121 9.86 11.62 -4.48
N ASN A 122 10.25 12.89 -4.33
CA ASN A 122 9.61 14.02 -5.02
C ASN A 122 9.85 13.92 -6.53
N ALA A 123 11.10 13.66 -6.92
CA ALA A 123 11.49 13.51 -8.31
C ALA A 123 10.90 12.23 -8.93
N VAL A 124 10.87 11.14 -8.16
CA VAL A 124 10.20 9.89 -8.55
C VAL A 124 8.69 10.14 -8.71
N TRP A 125 8.03 10.79 -7.76
CA TRP A 125 6.57 11.01 -7.78
C TRP A 125 6.12 11.93 -8.92
N ALA A 126 6.83 13.03 -9.14
CA ALA A 126 6.50 13.97 -10.22
C ALA A 126 6.62 13.33 -11.62
N ASN A 127 7.51 12.36 -11.79
CA ASN A 127 7.81 11.73 -13.10
C ASN A 127 7.17 10.34 -13.30
N ILE A 128 6.97 9.58 -12.21
CA ILE A 128 6.52 8.18 -12.22
C ILE A 128 5.07 8.04 -11.71
N GLY A 129 4.65 8.98 -10.83
CA GLY A 129 3.33 9.14 -10.21
C GLY A 129 2.13 8.93 -11.14
N ARG A 130 2.23 9.42 -12.38
CA ARG A 130 1.14 9.41 -13.35
C ARG A 130 1.07 8.14 -14.20
N PHE A 131 2.16 7.37 -14.28
CA PHE A 131 2.30 6.27 -15.25
C PHE A 131 2.38 4.88 -14.62
N ILE A 132 2.72 4.79 -13.33
CA ILE A 132 3.03 3.51 -12.64
C ILE A 132 2.13 3.26 -11.41
N PHE A 133 1.15 4.12 -11.11
CA PHE A 133 0.50 4.08 -9.79
C PHE A 133 -0.72 3.15 -9.64
N PRO A 134 -0.92 2.61 -8.42
CA PRO A 134 -1.74 1.46 -8.06
C PRO A 134 -3.22 1.80 -7.90
N TRP A 135 -3.72 2.77 -8.69
CA TRP A 135 -5.16 2.99 -8.88
C TRP A 135 -5.79 1.91 -9.76
N ALA A 136 -4.99 0.95 -10.22
CA ALA A 136 -5.47 -0.37 -10.56
C ALA A 136 -6.30 -0.89 -9.37
N GLY A 137 -7.50 -1.40 -9.67
CA GLY A 137 -8.39 -1.94 -8.65
C GLY A 137 -7.68 -2.86 -7.65
N LYS A 138 -8.23 -2.96 -6.45
CA LYS A 138 -7.70 -3.82 -5.39
C LYS A 138 -8.51 -5.11 -5.33
N SER A 139 -7.84 -6.23 -5.09
CA SER A 139 -8.47 -7.46 -4.69
C SER A 139 -8.00 -7.89 -3.31
N PHE A 140 -8.91 -8.56 -2.60
CA PHE A 140 -8.74 -9.09 -1.27
C PHE A 140 -9.05 -10.58 -1.31
N GLU A 141 -8.17 -11.39 -0.74
CA GLU A 141 -8.38 -12.81 -0.57
C GLU A 141 -8.00 -13.22 0.87
N ARG A 142 -8.53 -14.35 1.31
CA ARG A 142 -8.13 -14.95 2.59
C ARG A 142 -6.63 -15.20 2.59
N ILE A 143 -6.00 -14.88 3.70
CA ILE A 143 -4.61 -15.25 3.96
C ILE A 143 -4.58 -16.44 4.92
N SER A 144 -3.64 -17.37 4.73
CA SER A 144 -3.40 -18.44 5.69
C SER A 144 -2.52 -17.96 6.84
N GLY A 145 -2.64 -18.57 8.03
CA GLY A 145 -1.72 -18.31 9.14
C GLY A 145 -0.25 -18.52 8.75
N ARG A 146 0.03 -19.53 7.91
CA ARG A 146 1.38 -19.79 7.36
C ARG A 146 1.92 -18.59 6.59
N LYS A 147 1.14 -18.08 5.62
CA LYS A 147 1.55 -16.96 4.78
C LYS A 147 1.65 -15.67 5.60
N LEU A 148 0.68 -15.42 6.49
CA LEU A 148 0.66 -14.24 7.34
C LEU A 148 1.87 -14.18 8.27
N SER A 149 2.19 -15.28 8.96
CA SER A 149 3.33 -15.35 9.88
C SER A 149 4.65 -15.02 9.19
N MET A 150 4.85 -15.45 7.93
CA MET A 150 6.02 -15.10 7.14
C MET A 150 6.02 -13.63 6.75
N LEU A 151 4.88 -13.10 6.29
CA LEU A 151 4.80 -11.73 5.78
C LEU A 151 4.93 -10.67 6.88
N LEU A 152 4.54 -11.01 8.12
CA LEU A 152 4.68 -10.16 9.30
C LEU A 152 5.96 -10.42 10.11
N ASP A 153 6.82 -11.36 9.69
CA ASP A 153 8.07 -11.63 10.42
C ASP A 153 9.10 -10.52 10.17
N GLU A 154 9.57 -9.94 11.27
CA GLU A 154 10.54 -8.83 11.31
C GLU A 154 11.84 -9.24 12.02
N SER A 155 12.02 -10.53 12.30
CA SER A 155 13.18 -11.07 13.03
C SER A 155 14.51 -10.74 12.33
N ASP A 156 15.60 -10.81 13.09
CA ASP A 156 16.97 -10.57 12.59
C ASP A 156 17.53 -11.75 11.77
N ASP A 157 16.95 -12.94 11.93
CA ASP A 157 17.36 -14.21 11.32
C ASP A 157 16.49 -14.62 10.11
N LEU A 158 15.76 -13.69 9.49
CA LEU A 158 14.84 -13.97 8.35
C LEU A 158 15.49 -14.79 7.23
N ALA A 159 16.77 -14.57 6.94
CA ALA A 159 17.50 -15.31 5.90
C ALA A 159 17.67 -16.81 6.23
N GLN A 160 17.72 -17.16 7.52
CA GLN A 160 17.80 -18.54 7.99
C GLN A 160 16.41 -19.20 7.96
N ARG A 161 15.39 -18.45 8.41
CA ARG A 161 13.99 -18.90 8.49
C ARG A 161 13.33 -19.11 7.13
N TYR A 162 13.59 -18.18 6.21
CA TYR A 162 12.92 -18.08 4.91
C TYR A 162 13.92 -17.89 3.76
N PRO A 163 14.88 -18.82 3.57
CA PRO A 163 16.00 -18.63 2.66
C PRO A 163 15.57 -18.38 1.21
N GLN A 164 14.50 -19.06 0.76
CA GLN A 164 13.96 -18.88 -0.60
C GLN A 164 13.36 -17.49 -0.80
N ARG A 165 12.50 -17.01 0.12
CA ARG A 165 11.87 -15.68 0.05
C ARG A 165 12.92 -14.57 0.12
N VAL A 166 13.91 -14.68 1.01
CA VAL A 166 14.98 -13.68 1.14
C VAL A 166 15.89 -13.67 -0.10
N ALA A 167 16.16 -14.83 -0.70
CA ALA A 167 16.90 -14.90 -1.96
C ALA A 167 16.14 -14.19 -3.11
N GLU A 168 14.82 -14.31 -3.17
CA GLU A 168 14.01 -13.57 -4.13
C GLU A 168 14.00 -12.07 -3.86
N LEU A 169 13.82 -11.63 -2.60
CA LEU A 169 13.95 -10.21 -2.23
C LEU A 169 15.29 -9.62 -2.71
N LYS A 170 16.37 -10.38 -2.54
CA LYS A 170 17.74 -9.98 -2.95
C LYS A 170 17.94 -9.92 -4.46
N THR A 171 17.29 -10.81 -5.22
CA THR A 171 17.58 -10.99 -6.65
C THR A 171 16.63 -10.24 -7.56
N ARG A 172 15.46 -9.84 -7.05
CA ARG A 172 14.42 -9.13 -7.80
C ARG A 172 14.58 -7.62 -7.63
N PRO A 173 14.92 -6.85 -8.69
CA PRO A 173 15.17 -5.41 -8.59
C PRO A 173 14.05 -4.60 -7.91
N ALA A 174 12.79 -4.98 -8.12
CA ALA A 174 11.67 -4.32 -7.46
C ALA A 174 11.76 -4.47 -5.94
N SER A 175 12.29 -5.56 -5.41
CA SER A 175 12.28 -5.85 -3.98
C SER A 175 13.51 -5.36 -3.20
N PHE A 176 14.44 -4.66 -3.85
CA PHE A 176 15.64 -4.13 -3.20
C PHE A 176 15.37 -3.25 -1.97
N PRO A 177 14.34 -2.37 -1.94
CA PRO A 177 14.03 -1.60 -0.75
C PRO A 177 13.71 -2.48 0.46
N HIS A 178 12.97 -3.57 0.25
CA HIS A 178 12.63 -4.52 1.30
C HIS A 178 13.79 -5.42 1.68
N TYR A 179 14.65 -5.83 0.73
CA TYR A 179 15.87 -6.55 1.07
C TYR A 179 16.81 -5.72 1.95
N ALA A 180 16.90 -4.42 1.71
CA ALA A 180 17.66 -3.51 2.58
C ALA A 180 17.09 -3.46 4.02
N LEU A 181 15.78 -3.66 4.21
CA LEU A 181 15.18 -3.82 5.55
C LEU A 181 15.67 -5.12 6.21
N VAL A 182 15.69 -6.23 5.47
CA VAL A 182 16.21 -7.52 5.97
C VAL A 182 17.65 -7.39 6.45
N GLU A 183 18.51 -6.68 5.71
CA GLU A 183 19.90 -6.45 6.11
C GLU A 183 20.01 -5.60 7.39
N LYS A 184 19.19 -4.55 7.52
CA LYS A 184 19.17 -3.71 8.72
C LYS A 184 18.64 -4.44 9.96
N ASN A 185 17.63 -5.29 9.80
CA ASN A 185 17.11 -6.10 10.91
C ASN A 185 18.17 -7.08 11.42
N ARG A 186 18.92 -7.72 10.50
CA ARG A 186 20.07 -8.57 10.84
C ARG A 186 21.16 -7.82 11.63
N GLU A 187 21.32 -6.53 11.37
CA GLU A 187 22.27 -5.66 12.08
C GLU A 187 21.72 -5.11 13.41
N HIS A 188 20.55 -5.59 13.85
CA HIS A 188 19.85 -5.13 15.05
C HIS A 188 19.61 -3.61 15.05
N TYR A 189 19.21 -3.05 13.89
CA TYR A 189 18.85 -1.63 13.80
C TYR A 189 17.79 -1.27 14.86
N TRP A 190 16.79 -2.14 15.04
CA TRP A 190 15.82 -2.05 16.12
C TRP A 190 16.19 -2.99 17.26
N GLN A 191 16.05 -2.49 18.49
CA GLN A 191 16.35 -3.24 19.72
C GLN A 191 15.08 -3.76 20.41
N GLN A 192 13.93 -3.21 20.05
CA GLN A 192 12.65 -3.63 20.60
C GLN A 192 12.06 -4.74 19.74
N PRO A 193 11.43 -5.77 20.33
CA PRO A 193 10.74 -6.80 19.57
C PRO A 193 9.52 -6.22 18.83
N GLY A 194 9.26 -6.71 17.62
CA GLY A 194 8.03 -6.42 16.89
C GLY A 194 6.78 -6.92 17.62
N VAL A 195 5.60 -6.42 17.24
CA VAL A 195 4.34 -6.70 17.95
C VAL A 195 3.96 -8.19 17.99
N TYR A 196 4.46 -8.98 17.02
CA TYR A 196 4.22 -10.43 16.94
C TYR A 196 5.42 -11.29 17.33
N ALA A 197 6.51 -10.70 17.83
CA ALA A 197 7.75 -11.43 18.11
C ALA A 197 7.55 -12.63 19.07
N ALA A 198 6.62 -12.51 20.02
CA ALA A 198 6.28 -13.58 20.95
C ALA A 198 5.73 -14.86 20.28
N HIS A 199 5.17 -14.72 19.07
CA HIS A 199 4.62 -15.82 18.25
C HIS A 199 5.52 -16.20 17.06
N LEU A 200 6.75 -15.68 17.06
CA LEU A 200 7.76 -15.86 16.01
C LEU A 200 9.10 -16.29 16.61
N SER A 201 9.10 -17.20 17.60
CA SER A 201 10.34 -17.84 18.06
C SER A 201 10.96 -18.76 16.99
N SER A 202 10.16 -19.17 16.00
CA SER A 202 10.53 -20.06 14.91
C SER A 202 9.59 -19.86 13.73
N SER A 203 10.02 -20.23 12.52
CA SER A 203 9.19 -20.13 11.33
C SER A 203 8.12 -21.22 11.31
N TRP A 204 7.02 -20.96 10.60
CA TRP A 204 5.90 -21.89 10.47
C TRP A 204 6.35 -23.32 10.13
N ASP A 205 7.24 -23.44 9.14
CA ASP A 205 7.73 -24.72 8.62
C ASP A 205 8.88 -25.31 9.45
N GLN A 206 9.48 -24.54 10.38
CA GLN A 206 10.66 -24.94 11.14
C GLN A 206 10.46 -24.81 12.65
N GLY A 207 9.56 -25.62 13.20
CA GLY A 207 9.44 -25.77 14.66
C GLY A 207 8.53 -24.77 15.36
N MET A 208 7.66 -24.05 14.63
CA MET A 208 6.57 -23.28 15.24
C MET A 208 5.62 -24.17 16.03
N SER A 209 5.29 -23.76 17.25
CA SER A 209 4.42 -24.53 18.14
C SER A 209 2.99 -24.64 17.61
N LYS A 210 2.22 -25.63 18.07
CA LYS A 210 0.79 -25.72 17.72
C LYS A 210 -0.01 -24.52 18.22
N ALA A 211 0.37 -23.95 19.37
CA ALA A 211 -0.28 -22.79 19.94
C ALA A 211 -0.06 -21.55 19.07
N ASP A 212 1.16 -21.33 18.60
CA ASP A 212 1.48 -20.19 17.72
C ASP A 212 0.86 -20.36 16.34
N ARG A 213 0.83 -21.58 15.78
CA ARG A 213 0.09 -21.83 14.53
C ARG A 213 -1.40 -21.50 14.68
N ALA A 214 -2.02 -21.90 15.80
CA ALA A 214 -3.41 -21.57 16.09
C ALA A 214 -3.62 -20.06 16.30
N PHE A 215 -2.66 -19.36 16.91
CA PHE A 215 -2.66 -17.90 16.99
C PHE A 215 -2.67 -17.28 15.59
N TRP A 216 -1.77 -17.70 14.70
CA TRP A 216 -1.64 -17.15 13.36
C TRP A 216 -2.85 -17.44 12.46
N GLU A 217 -3.47 -18.62 12.57
CA GLU A 217 -4.72 -18.90 11.84
C GLU A 217 -5.88 -18.02 12.32
N ARG A 218 -5.96 -17.76 13.64
CA ARG A 218 -6.97 -16.84 14.18
C ARG A 218 -6.70 -15.41 13.74
N GLU A 219 -5.46 -14.95 13.84
CA GLU A 219 -5.03 -13.61 13.41
C GLU A 219 -5.36 -13.38 11.92
N ALA A 220 -5.12 -14.39 11.09
CA ALA A 220 -5.48 -14.38 9.68
C ALA A 220 -6.99 -14.38 9.42
N ALA A 221 -7.78 -15.05 10.26
CA ALA A 221 -9.23 -15.09 10.12
C ALA A 221 -9.93 -13.83 10.66
N GLU A 222 -9.35 -13.16 11.66
CA GLU A 222 -10.02 -12.07 12.37
C GLU A 222 -9.56 -10.69 11.90
N HIS A 223 -8.29 -10.54 11.50
CA HIS A 223 -7.69 -9.21 11.36
C HIS A 223 -6.95 -8.95 10.05
N TRP A 224 -6.61 -9.99 9.27
CA TRP A 224 -5.76 -9.81 8.09
C TRP A 224 -6.34 -10.40 6.81
N LEU A 225 -5.97 -9.78 5.71
CA LEU A 225 -6.27 -10.21 4.35
C LEU A 225 -5.02 -10.11 3.50
N PHE A 226 -4.92 -10.99 2.51
CA PHE A 226 -3.92 -10.83 1.47
C PHE A 226 -4.51 -9.96 0.37
N GLY A 227 -3.87 -8.83 0.13
CA GLY A 227 -4.26 -7.86 -0.87
C GLY A 227 -3.36 -7.93 -2.09
N ASN A 228 -3.95 -7.76 -3.27
CA ASN A 228 -3.19 -7.53 -4.50
C ASN A 228 -3.86 -6.39 -5.25
N ASN A 229 -3.06 -5.58 -5.92
CA ASN A 229 -3.61 -4.88 -7.06
C ASN A 229 -3.97 -5.92 -8.11
N ILE A 230 -5.12 -5.78 -8.74
CA ILE A 230 -5.53 -6.75 -9.74
C ILE A 230 -4.54 -6.64 -10.91
N GLN A 231 -4.35 -7.75 -11.62
CA GLN A 231 -3.62 -7.85 -12.89
C GLN A 231 -4.62 -8.04 -14.05
N ASP A 232 -4.30 -7.57 -15.25
CA ASP A 232 -5.11 -7.88 -16.43
C ASP A 232 -4.29 -8.30 -17.63
N SER A 233 -4.97 -8.87 -18.62
CA SER A 233 -4.38 -9.46 -19.82
C SER A 233 -3.44 -8.54 -20.61
N ARG A 234 -3.55 -7.21 -20.48
CA ARG A 234 -2.67 -6.25 -21.16
C ARG A 234 -1.24 -6.24 -20.64
N ILE A 235 -0.97 -6.78 -19.46
CA ILE A 235 0.41 -6.91 -18.95
C ILE A 235 1.09 -8.21 -19.40
N LEU A 236 0.33 -9.19 -19.92
CA LEU A 236 0.86 -10.48 -20.36
C LEU A 236 1.92 -10.38 -21.47
N PRO A 237 1.88 -9.41 -22.41
CA PRO A 237 2.95 -9.23 -23.39
C PRO A 237 4.33 -8.94 -22.76
N THR A 238 4.37 -8.43 -21.52
CA THR A 238 5.60 -8.15 -20.77
C THR A 238 5.83 -9.12 -19.60
N ASP A 239 5.15 -10.27 -19.60
CA ASP A 239 5.19 -11.30 -18.53
C ASP A 239 6.62 -11.72 -18.15
N ALA A 240 7.44 -12.04 -19.16
CA ALA A 240 8.83 -12.47 -18.92
C ALA A 240 9.67 -11.40 -18.21
N LEU A 241 9.46 -10.12 -18.55
CA LEU A 241 10.15 -9.01 -17.91
C LEU A 241 9.68 -8.85 -16.46
N PHE A 242 8.36 -8.84 -16.22
CA PHE A 242 7.83 -8.65 -14.87
C PHE A 242 8.19 -9.79 -13.92
N ARG A 243 8.23 -11.04 -14.39
CA ARG A 243 8.75 -12.17 -13.59
C ARG A 243 10.18 -11.98 -13.15
N VAL A 244 11.03 -11.33 -13.96
CA VAL A 244 12.42 -11.06 -13.61
C VAL A 244 12.50 -9.94 -12.59
N LEU A 245 11.69 -8.89 -12.77
CA LEU A 245 11.76 -7.67 -11.98
C LEU A 245 11.13 -7.77 -10.60
N ASP A 246 9.97 -8.43 -10.49
CA ASP A 246 9.12 -8.42 -9.30
C ASP A 246 8.87 -9.83 -8.78
N MET A 247 9.19 -10.05 -7.50
CA MET A 247 8.98 -11.32 -6.83
C MET A 247 7.50 -11.68 -6.67
N ASN A 248 6.63 -10.67 -6.61
CA ASN A 248 5.20 -10.84 -6.39
C ASN A 248 4.41 -10.96 -7.69
N TYR A 249 5.08 -10.78 -8.83
CA TYR A 249 4.43 -10.92 -10.12
C TYR A 249 4.15 -12.39 -10.44
N HIS A 250 2.87 -12.73 -10.50
CA HIS A 250 2.37 -13.99 -11.04
C HIS A 250 1.26 -13.69 -12.03
N PRO A 251 1.16 -14.43 -13.15
CA PRO A 251 0.05 -14.25 -14.08
C PRO A 251 -1.26 -14.51 -13.32
N PRO A 252 -2.32 -13.77 -13.63
CA PRO A 252 -3.61 -13.95 -12.98
C PRO A 252 -4.13 -15.37 -13.23
N LEU A 253 -4.76 -15.96 -12.19
CA LEU A 253 -5.43 -17.25 -12.34
C LEU A 253 -6.48 -17.15 -13.47
N PRO A 254 -6.62 -18.14 -14.37
CA PRO A 254 -7.54 -18.05 -15.50
C PRO A 254 -8.99 -17.74 -15.10
N SER A 255 -9.48 -18.30 -14.00
CA SER A 255 -10.81 -17.98 -13.45
C SER A 255 -10.93 -16.52 -12.98
N ILE A 256 -9.92 -16.01 -12.27
CA ILE A 256 -9.85 -14.62 -11.80
C ILE A 256 -9.74 -13.66 -12.98
N GLN A 257 -8.94 -13.99 -13.99
CA GLN A 257 -8.81 -13.19 -15.21
C GLN A 257 -10.15 -13.09 -15.94
N ARG A 258 -10.87 -14.20 -16.12
CA ARG A 258 -12.22 -14.16 -16.74
C ARG A 258 -13.20 -13.31 -15.95
N LEU A 259 -13.16 -13.41 -14.62
CA LEU A 259 -13.99 -12.60 -13.74
C LEU A 259 -13.67 -11.10 -13.89
N ALA A 260 -12.38 -10.77 -13.90
CA ALA A 260 -11.88 -9.42 -14.14
C ALA A 260 -12.29 -8.87 -15.51
N ASP A 261 -12.14 -9.67 -16.58
CA ASP A 261 -12.46 -9.30 -17.97
C ASP A 261 -13.97 -9.13 -18.21
N SER A 262 -14.79 -9.83 -17.43
CA SER A 262 -16.25 -9.63 -17.46
C SER A 262 -16.70 -8.32 -16.80
N GLY A 263 -15.81 -7.68 -16.04
CA GLY A 263 -16.06 -6.43 -15.35
C GLY A 263 -15.76 -5.20 -16.23
N PRO A 264 -16.43 -4.08 -15.97
CA PRO A 264 -16.10 -2.81 -16.63
C PRO A 264 -14.76 -2.29 -16.06
N SER A 265 -13.63 -2.37 -16.76
CA SER A 265 -12.36 -1.83 -16.21
C SER A 265 -11.48 -1.19 -17.28
N PRO A 266 -11.24 0.13 -17.25
CA PRO A 266 -10.41 0.81 -18.23
C PRO A 266 -8.90 0.79 -17.90
N PHE A 267 -8.48 0.55 -16.66
CA PHE A 267 -7.08 0.69 -16.24
C PHE A 267 -6.24 -0.57 -16.37
N VAL A 268 -5.00 -0.43 -16.87
CA VAL A 268 -3.98 -1.49 -16.87
C VAL A 268 -3.59 -1.82 -15.43
N ARG A 269 -3.75 -3.08 -15.09
CA ARG A 269 -3.72 -3.60 -13.73
C ARG A 269 -2.32 -4.19 -13.41
N GLN A 270 -1.61 -3.67 -12.39
CA GLN A 270 -0.24 -4.07 -12.02
C GLN A 270 -0.21 -4.71 -10.61
N GLY A 271 0.22 -5.97 -10.50
CA GLY A 271 -0.02 -6.80 -9.32
C GLY A 271 0.96 -6.66 -8.16
N TYR A 272 0.91 -5.51 -7.49
CA TYR A 272 1.60 -5.32 -6.21
C TYR A 272 0.81 -5.95 -5.06
N SER A 273 1.49 -6.73 -4.23
CA SER A 273 0.93 -7.33 -3.01
C SER A 273 0.93 -6.35 -1.85
N PHE A 274 -0.02 -6.53 -0.93
CA PHE A 274 -0.08 -5.84 0.35
C PHE A 274 -0.80 -6.70 1.38
N LEU A 275 -0.72 -6.28 2.64
CA LEU A 275 -1.53 -6.84 3.72
C LEU A 275 -2.64 -5.85 4.07
N GLY A 276 -3.88 -6.30 3.96
CA GLY A 276 -5.04 -5.55 4.42
C GLY A 276 -5.31 -5.87 5.89
N VAL A 277 -5.58 -4.86 6.70
CA VAL A 277 -5.85 -5.04 8.13
C VAL A 277 -6.93 -4.09 8.61
N ASP A 278 -7.85 -4.59 9.43
CA ASP A 278 -8.94 -3.80 9.99
C ASP A 278 -8.65 -3.30 11.42
N ASP A 279 -9.63 -2.58 11.98
CA ASP A 279 -9.61 -2.00 13.32
C ASP A 279 -8.37 -1.15 13.69
N ARG A 280 -7.74 -0.53 12.67
CA ARG A 280 -6.59 0.36 12.88
C ARG A 280 -7.02 1.78 13.14
N GLU A 281 -6.19 2.50 13.87
CA GLU A 281 -6.31 3.94 14.06
C GLU A 281 -5.57 4.67 12.94
N SER A 282 -6.09 5.82 12.53
CA SER A 282 -5.47 6.61 11.48
C SER A 282 -4.12 7.16 11.94
N ILE A 283 -3.08 6.88 11.16
CA ILE A 283 -1.71 7.37 11.39
C ILE A 283 -1.58 8.86 11.09
N LEU A 284 -2.53 9.46 10.35
CA LEU A 284 -2.54 10.89 10.09
C LEU A 284 -3.30 11.62 11.19
N PRO A 285 -2.62 12.48 12.00
CA PRO A 285 -3.28 13.18 13.10
C PRO A 285 -4.48 14.03 12.67
N MET A 286 -4.48 14.55 11.44
CA MET A 286 -5.57 15.37 10.88
C MET A 286 -6.92 14.64 10.72
N ASN A 287 -6.90 13.30 10.78
CA ASN A 287 -8.10 12.48 10.71
C ASN A 287 -8.71 12.20 12.09
N ASN A 288 -7.92 12.32 13.15
CA ASN A 288 -8.31 11.95 14.51
C ASN A 288 -9.16 13.06 15.15
N GLY A 289 -10.18 12.64 15.91
CA GLY A 289 -10.99 13.54 16.72
C GLY A 289 -10.30 13.89 18.03
N PRO A 290 -10.75 14.95 18.73
CA PRO A 290 -10.15 15.36 20.00
C PRO A 290 -10.24 14.28 21.08
N ASP A 291 -11.31 13.48 21.07
CA ASP A 291 -11.61 12.49 22.11
C ASP A 291 -11.45 11.04 21.66
N ARG A 292 -11.32 10.81 20.34
CA ARG A 292 -11.18 9.45 19.80
C ARG A 292 -10.40 9.43 18.48
N PRO A 293 -9.48 8.47 18.32
CA PRO A 293 -8.83 8.24 17.04
C PRO A 293 -9.83 7.73 16.01
N LYS A 294 -9.56 8.05 14.74
CA LYS A 294 -10.36 7.62 13.60
C LYS A 294 -10.01 6.17 13.27
N LYS A 295 -10.99 5.28 13.30
CA LYS A 295 -10.83 3.92 12.79
C LYS A 295 -10.78 3.90 11.26
N VAL A 296 -9.87 3.11 10.71
CA VAL A 296 -9.60 2.93 9.28
C VAL A 296 -9.27 1.46 8.98
N PHE A 297 -9.41 1.07 7.72
CA PHE A 297 -8.78 -0.13 7.20
C PHE A 297 -7.44 0.26 6.58
N GLN A 298 -6.36 -0.47 6.85
CA GLN A 298 -5.02 -0.13 6.36
C GLN A 298 -4.52 -1.13 5.31
N PHE A 299 -3.80 -0.62 4.31
CA PHE A 299 -2.98 -1.43 3.42
C PHE A 299 -1.51 -1.26 3.80
N HIS A 300 -0.89 -2.35 4.25
CA HIS A 300 0.52 -2.38 4.62
C HIS A 300 1.35 -2.93 3.47
N TYR A 301 2.29 -2.12 2.98
CA TYR A 301 3.27 -2.49 1.95
C TYR A 301 4.69 -2.62 2.52
N ARG A 302 4.90 -2.24 3.80
CA ARG A 302 6.21 -1.94 4.36
C ARG A 302 6.93 -3.12 5.03
N TYR A 303 6.21 -4.16 5.41
CA TYR A 303 6.84 -5.33 6.04
C TYR A 303 7.87 -5.95 5.09
N PRO A 304 9.05 -6.34 5.59
CA PRO A 304 10.20 -6.73 4.76
C PRO A 304 9.87 -7.90 3.84
N MET A 305 9.04 -8.83 4.29
CA MET A 305 8.75 -10.04 3.53
C MET A 305 7.67 -9.86 2.45
N ILE A 306 7.01 -8.70 2.38
CA ILE A 306 6.02 -8.37 1.33
C ILE A 306 6.73 -8.16 -0.01
N GLY A 307 7.82 -7.38 -0.06
CA GLY A 307 8.48 -7.00 -1.32
C GLY A 307 7.73 -5.92 -2.11
N GLY A 308 8.26 -5.58 -3.30
CA GLY A 308 7.66 -4.61 -4.23
C GLY A 308 8.50 -3.34 -4.45
N PRO A 309 8.34 -2.68 -5.62
CA PRO A 309 9.22 -1.60 -6.08
C PRO A 309 9.18 -0.37 -5.20
N ALA A 310 10.28 0.39 -5.17
CA ALA A 310 10.22 1.76 -4.68
C ALA A 310 9.29 2.60 -5.59
N PRO A 311 8.43 3.47 -5.03
CA PRO A 311 8.34 3.82 -3.61
C PRO A 311 7.34 2.97 -2.79
N ILE A 312 6.69 1.97 -3.37
CA ILE A 312 5.59 1.21 -2.75
C ILE A 312 5.97 0.62 -1.39
N GLY A 313 7.21 0.17 -1.21
CA GLY A 313 7.72 -0.29 0.09
C GLY A 313 7.73 0.74 1.24
N THR A 314 7.49 2.02 0.95
CA THR A 314 7.32 3.08 1.96
C THR A 314 5.87 3.55 2.10
N CYS A 315 4.95 2.92 1.37
CA CYS A 315 3.53 3.22 1.34
C CYS A 315 2.78 2.56 2.50
N LEU A 316 1.80 3.30 3.03
CA LEU A 316 0.73 2.80 3.88
C LEU A 316 -0.54 3.49 3.39
N ASP A 317 -1.56 2.74 2.99
CA ASP A 317 -2.82 3.38 2.61
C ASP A 317 -3.84 3.24 3.73
N GLU A 318 -4.74 4.21 3.85
CA GLU A 318 -5.89 4.14 4.74
C GLU A 318 -7.18 4.23 3.93
N LEU A 319 -8.17 3.42 4.30
CA LEU A 319 -9.41 3.28 3.56
C LEU A 319 -10.61 3.42 4.50
N VAL A 320 -11.61 4.15 4.02
CA VAL A 320 -12.95 4.21 4.61
C VAL A 320 -14.01 4.08 3.53
N GLU A 321 -15.19 3.63 3.90
CA GLU A 321 -16.37 3.60 3.05
C GLU A 321 -17.19 4.88 3.24
N ILE A 322 -17.50 5.57 2.14
CA ILE A 322 -18.23 6.85 2.15
C ILE A 322 -19.66 6.73 1.60
N ALA A 323 -19.95 5.63 0.92
CA ALA A 323 -21.29 5.16 0.56
C ALA A 323 -21.19 3.65 0.31
N GLU A 324 -22.31 2.92 0.35
CA GLU A 324 -22.31 1.46 0.09
C GLU A 324 -21.60 1.15 -1.24
N GLY A 325 -20.51 0.38 -1.18
CA GLY A 325 -19.71 -0.01 -2.34
C GLY A 325 -18.77 1.07 -2.90
N LEU A 326 -18.67 2.24 -2.25
CA LEU A 326 -17.77 3.34 -2.62
C LEU A 326 -16.84 3.69 -1.46
N PHE A 327 -15.55 3.46 -1.68
CA PHE A 327 -14.52 3.68 -0.68
C PHE A 327 -13.63 4.85 -1.09
N LEU A 328 -13.22 5.63 -0.10
CA LEU A 328 -12.25 6.71 -0.21
C LEU A 328 -10.96 6.29 0.49
N GLY A 329 -9.89 6.21 -0.29
CA GLY A 329 -8.55 5.90 0.18
C GLY A 329 -7.69 7.15 0.30
N GLN A 330 -6.82 7.17 1.30
CA GLN A 330 -5.71 8.09 1.45
C GLN A 330 -4.41 7.35 1.17
N LEU A 331 -3.60 7.93 0.28
CA LEU A 331 -2.31 7.42 -0.14
C LEU A 331 -1.21 8.06 0.72
N ILE A 332 -0.55 7.31 1.59
CA ILE A 332 0.38 7.87 2.59
C ILE A 332 1.75 7.23 2.42
N TYR A 333 2.80 8.04 2.43
CA TYR A 333 4.18 7.56 2.35
C TYR A 333 5.01 8.04 3.54
N SER A 334 5.88 7.16 4.01
CA SER A 334 6.96 7.51 4.93
C SER A 334 7.98 8.37 4.18
N THR A 335 8.22 9.59 4.64
CA THR A 335 9.30 10.42 4.09
C THR A 335 10.65 10.16 4.75
N ALA A 336 10.68 9.44 5.88
CA ALA A 336 11.90 8.92 6.49
C ALA A 336 12.43 7.69 5.74
N LEU A 337 12.88 7.89 4.49
CA LEU A 337 13.24 6.82 3.54
C LEU A 337 14.30 5.84 4.03
N LEU A 338 15.19 6.29 4.92
CA LEU A 338 16.28 5.49 5.44
C LEU A 338 15.91 4.75 6.73
N VAL A 339 14.74 5.03 7.31
CA VAL A 339 14.28 4.40 8.53
C VAL A 339 13.53 3.11 8.18
N PRO A 340 14.06 1.92 8.54
CA PRO A 340 13.40 0.66 8.26
C PRO A 340 12.07 0.55 9.00
N PHE A 341 11.05 -0.01 8.35
CA PHE A 341 9.78 -0.29 9.02
C PHE A 341 9.97 -1.34 10.12
N HIS A 342 9.29 -1.13 11.24
CA HIS A 342 9.22 -2.03 12.36
C HIS A 342 7.91 -1.79 13.13
N SER A 343 7.14 -2.84 13.33
CA SER A 343 5.77 -2.73 13.87
C SER A 343 5.65 -2.12 15.26
N ALA A 344 6.70 -2.19 16.09
CA ALA A 344 6.72 -1.61 17.44
C ALA A 344 7.14 -0.13 17.49
N THR A 345 7.61 0.43 16.38
CA THR A 345 8.08 1.81 16.33
C THR A 345 6.91 2.78 16.28
N ASP A 346 7.02 3.90 17.00
CA ASP A 346 6.03 4.98 16.94
C ASP A 346 5.86 5.45 15.48
N PRO A 347 4.63 5.47 14.93
CA PRO A 347 4.38 5.88 13.56
C PRO A 347 4.94 7.28 13.20
N THR A 348 5.09 8.18 14.17
CA THR A 348 5.63 9.53 13.95
C THR A 348 7.09 9.54 13.50
N GLU A 349 7.88 8.52 13.85
CA GLU A 349 9.27 8.35 13.43
C GLU A 349 9.42 8.19 11.91
N TYR A 350 8.37 7.69 11.25
CA TYR A 350 8.35 7.51 9.80
C TYR A 350 8.04 8.78 9.02
N GLN A 351 7.63 9.85 9.71
CA GLN A 351 7.29 11.13 9.08
C GLN A 351 6.28 10.93 7.94
N TYR A 352 5.21 10.19 8.20
CA TYR A 352 4.19 9.92 7.21
C TYR A 352 3.54 11.20 6.69
N GLN A 353 3.42 11.30 5.38
CA GLN A 353 2.74 12.41 4.70
C GLN A 353 1.69 11.87 3.73
N LEU A 354 0.61 12.64 3.55
CA LEU A 354 -0.43 12.35 2.59
C LEU A 354 0.02 12.74 1.17
N PHE A 355 -0.12 11.85 0.21
CA PHE A 355 0.27 12.03 -1.20
C PHE A 355 -0.93 12.03 -2.16
N GLY A 356 -2.13 11.81 -1.64
CA GLY A 356 -3.34 11.94 -2.42
C GLY A 356 -4.47 11.03 -1.99
N TYR A 357 -5.44 10.97 -2.88
CA TYR A 357 -6.70 10.29 -2.69
C TYR A 357 -7.00 9.40 -3.88
N PHE A 358 -7.53 8.22 -3.57
CA PHE A 358 -8.04 7.28 -4.55
C PHE A 358 -9.43 6.80 -4.15
N LEU A 359 -10.16 6.24 -5.10
CA LEU A 359 -11.43 5.58 -4.85
C LEU A 359 -11.31 4.09 -5.12
N LEU A 360 -11.98 3.28 -4.32
CA LEU A 360 -12.34 1.92 -4.70
C LEU A 360 -13.84 1.85 -4.95
N LEU A 361 -14.20 1.23 -6.06
CA LEU A 361 -15.55 1.22 -6.62
C LEU A 361 -16.00 -0.21 -6.78
N ASP A 362 -17.19 -0.53 -6.28
CA ASP A 362 -17.89 -1.72 -6.69
C ASP A 362 -18.31 -1.62 -8.18
N ASN A 363 -18.92 -2.68 -8.72
CA ASN A 363 -19.32 -2.69 -10.12
C ASN A 363 -20.37 -1.62 -10.45
N THR A 364 -21.23 -1.24 -9.49
CA THR A 364 -22.26 -0.22 -9.67
C THR A 364 -21.63 1.16 -9.79
N TRP A 365 -20.73 1.50 -8.88
CA TRP A 365 -20.01 2.77 -8.89
C TRP A 365 -19.07 2.91 -10.08
N GLU A 366 -18.46 1.82 -10.53
CA GLU A 366 -17.67 1.83 -11.76
C GLU A 366 -18.52 2.12 -13.00
N GLN A 367 -19.72 1.54 -13.12
CA GLN A 367 -20.64 1.89 -14.21
C GLN A 367 -21.05 3.37 -14.16
N HIS A 368 -21.33 3.89 -12.96
CA HIS A 368 -21.61 5.32 -12.79
C HIS A 368 -20.43 6.20 -13.19
N ARG A 369 -19.21 5.82 -12.78
CA ARG A 369 -17.99 6.53 -13.15
C ARG A 369 -17.84 6.61 -14.67
N GLN A 370 -18.06 5.50 -15.36
CA GLN A 370 -18.00 5.42 -16.82
C GLN A 370 -19.04 6.32 -17.48
N ALA A 371 -20.30 6.26 -17.00
CA ALA A 371 -21.40 7.06 -17.54
C ALA A 371 -21.16 8.57 -17.44
N ILE A 372 -20.44 9.04 -16.42
CA ILE A 372 -20.15 10.46 -16.21
C ILE A 372 -18.78 10.91 -16.74
N GLY A 373 -18.01 10.01 -17.36
CA GLY A 373 -16.68 10.35 -17.89
C GLY A 373 -15.64 10.69 -16.82
N PHE A 374 -15.80 10.22 -15.57
CA PHE A 374 -14.90 10.60 -14.48
C PHE A 374 -13.61 9.76 -14.50
N ASP A 375 -12.45 10.43 -14.57
CA ASP A 375 -11.13 9.79 -14.60
C ASP A 375 -11.00 8.74 -15.72
N ILE A 376 -11.62 9.03 -16.88
CA ILE A 376 -11.48 8.22 -18.09
C ILE A 376 -10.52 8.96 -19.01
N ASN A 377 -9.30 8.45 -19.15
CA ASN A 377 -8.42 8.86 -20.24
C ASN A 377 -8.99 8.31 -21.55
N THR A 378 -9.92 9.04 -22.16
CA THR A 378 -10.22 8.85 -23.58
C THR A 378 -8.99 9.30 -24.34
N LEU A 379 -8.13 8.35 -24.71
CA LEU A 379 -7.20 8.56 -25.82
C LEU A 379 -8.07 8.86 -27.05
N SER A 380 -8.21 10.14 -27.37
CA SER A 380 -8.65 10.62 -28.68
C SER A 380 -7.44 10.80 -29.57
#